data_AF-A0A3M1CUS2-F1
#
_entry.id   AF-A0A3M1CUS2-F1
#
_cell.length_a   1.000
_cell.length_b   1.000
_cell.length_c   1.000
_cell.angle_alpha   90.00
_cell.angle_beta   90.00
_cell.angle_gamma   90.00
#
_symmetry.space_group_name_H-M   'P 1'
#
loop_
_entity.id
_entity.type
_entity.pdbx_description
1 polymer ?
#
loop_
_entity_poly.entity_id
_entity_poly.type
_entity_poly.pdbx_seq_one_letter_code
_entity_poly.pdbx_strand_id
1 'polypeptide(L)'
;MLLALVIACASPPDPCASMCDAAATLYGGCLADWGVGWEAAGYVDEDDFLDACGTWAWEQRLLEADAADRDLAEVGGVDATCTDRAARFEAAAADPDALDCSAYTEIDWNAPAW
;
A
#
# COMPACT_ATOMS: atom_id res chain seq x y z
N MET A 1 -32.87 22.56 -25.86
CA MET A 1 -31.43 22.69 -25.58
C MET A 1 -31.11 21.66 -24.50
N LEU A 2 -30.70 20.45 -24.89
CA LEU A 2 -30.36 19.38 -23.95
C LEU A 2 -29.04 19.76 -23.25
N LEU A 3 -29.09 19.99 -21.94
CA LEU A 3 -27.89 20.02 -21.10
C LEU A 3 -27.33 18.60 -21.03
N ALA A 4 -26.22 18.35 -21.72
CA ALA A 4 -25.44 17.14 -21.57
C ALA A 4 -24.77 17.14 -20.19
N LEU A 5 -25.24 16.29 -19.29
CA LEU A 5 -24.51 15.88 -18.08
C LEU A 5 -23.26 15.11 -18.55
N VAL A 6 -22.12 15.81 -18.61
CA VAL A 6 -20.81 15.17 -18.72
C VAL A 6 -20.49 14.63 -17.33
N ILE A 7 -20.98 13.44 -17.02
CA ILE A 7 -20.51 12.67 -15.87
C ILE A 7 -19.08 12.27 -16.22
N ALA A 8 -18.11 13.02 -15.71
CA ALA A 8 -16.71 12.64 -15.79
C ALA A 8 -16.55 11.32 -15.02
N CYS A 9 -16.33 10.22 -15.74
CA CYS A 9 -15.81 9.00 -15.16
C CYS A 9 -14.39 9.29 -14.68
N ALA A 10 -14.24 9.80 -13.46
CA ALA A 10 -12.95 9.73 -12.78
C ALA A 10 -12.65 8.24 -12.56
N SER A 11 -11.47 7.79 -12.99
CA SER A 11 -11.00 6.47 -12.58
C SER A 11 -10.93 6.43 -11.06
N PRO A 12 -11.32 5.32 -10.41
CA PRO A 12 -11.10 5.17 -8.99
C PRO A 12 -9.61 5.40 -8.67
N PRO A 13 -9.29 5.95 -7.48
CA PRO A 13 -7.91 6.10 -7.06
C PRO A 13 -7.19 4.74 -7.07
N ASP A 14 -5.89 4.75 -7.31
CA ASP A 14 -5.06 3.55 -7.26
C ASP A 14 -5.09 2.98 -5.82
N PRO A 15 -5.57 1.74 -5.61
CA PRO A 15 -5.68 1.16 -4.28
C PRO A 15 -4.32 1.00 -3.58
N CYS A 16 -3.24 0.81 -4.35
CA CYS A 16 -1.89 0.69 -3.78
C CYS A 16 -1.32 2.04 -3.35
N ALA A 17 -1.73 3.16 -3.97
CA ALA A 17 -1.36 4.47 -3.46
C ALA A 17 -1.98 4.71 -2.08
N SER A 18 -3.28 4.41 -1.91
CA SER A 18 -3.94 4.50 -0.60
C SER A 18 -3.34 3.54 0.43
N MET A 19 -2.95 2.33 0.02
CA MET A 19 -2.23 1.40 0.89
C MET A 19 -0.88 1.98 1.35
N CYS A 20 -0.10 2.59 0.45
CA CYS A 20 1.19 3.16 0.79
C CYS A 20 1.07 4.34 1.77
N ASP A 21 0.09 5.23 1.57
CA ASP A 21 -0.18 6.34 2.50
C ASP A 21 -0.57 5.83 3.91
N ALA A 22 -1.45 4.82 3.96
CA ALA A 22 -1.85 4.19 5.21
C ALA A 22 -0.67 3.47 5.89
N ALA A 23 0.19 2.82 5.11
CA ALA A 23 1.40 2.17 5.60
C ALA A 23 2.41 3.19 6.15
N ALA A 24 2.60 4.33 5.47
CA ALA A 24 3.49 5.41 5.92
C ALA A 24 3.02 5.98 7.25
N THR A 25 1.70 6.22 7.38
CA THR A 25 1.08 6.68 8.63
C THR A 25 1.32 5.71 9.77
N LEU A 26 0.99 4.42 9.57
CA LEU A 26 1.18 3.39 10.60
C LEU A 26 2.65 3.21 10.96
N TYR A 27 3.50 2.97 9.96
CA TYR A 27 4.88 2.62 10.19
C TYR A 27 5.69 3.81 10.72
N GLY A 28 5.43 5.02 10.23
CA GLY A 28 5.99 6.25 10.79
C GLY A 28 5.61 6.46 12.26
N GLY A 29 4.35 6.16 12.62
CA GLY A 29 3.91 6.14 14.02
C GLY A 29 4.67 5.12 14.86
N CYS A 30 4.87 3.91 14.34
CA CYS A 30 5.65 2.86 14.99
C CYS A 30 7.12 3.24 15.18
N LEU A 31 7.75 3.83 14.17
CA LEU A 31 9.13 4.32 14.27
C LEU A 31 9.25 5.39 15.36
N ALA A 32 8.29 6.31 15.42
CA ALA A 32 8.24 7.34 16.46
C ALA A 32 8.07 6.74 17.87
N ASP A 33 7.18 5.76 18.05
CA ASP A 33 6.99 5.02 19.32
C ASP A 33 8.28 4.30 19.76
N TRP A 34 9.00 3.71 18.81
CA TRP A 34 10.29 3.06 19.07
C TRP A 34 11.45 4.04 19.25
N GLY A 35 11.22 5.34 19.06
CA GLY A 35 12.24 6.38 19.21
C GLY A 35 13.31 6.34 18.11
N VAL A 36 12.97 5.86 16.91
CA VAL A 36 13.88 5.78 15.76
C VAL A 36 13.33 6.58 14.56
N GLY A 37 14.23 6.94 13.64
CA GLY A 37 13.87 7.58 12.38
C GLY A 37 13.71 6.57 11.23
N TRP A 38 13.24 7.05 10.09
CA TRP A 38 13.13 6.29 8.83
C TRP A 38 14.44 5.64 8.40
N GLU A 39 15.59 6.23 8.74
CA GLU A 39 16.90 5.70 8.41
C GLU A 39 17.20 4.38 9.10
N ALA A 40 16.63 4.15 10.30
CA ALA A 40 16.73 2.86 10.98
C ALA A 40 15.93 1.77 10.26
N ALA A 41 14.88 2.15 9.52
CA ALA A 41 14.11 1.28 8.66
C ALA A 41 14.70 1.12 7.25
N GLY A 42 15.81 1.82 6.95
CA GLY A 42 16.49 1.77 5.66
C GLY A 42 16.02 2.79 4.63
N TYR A 43 15.21 3.77 5.02
CA TYR A 43 14.71 4.84 4.14
C TYR A 43 15.34 6.18 4.52
N VAL A 44 15.53 7.08 3.56
CA VAL A 44 16.06 8.43 3.82
C VAL A 44 15.05 9.25 4.66
N ASP A 45 13.77 9.15 4.31
CA ASP A 45 12.64 9.83 4.94
C ASP A 45 11.32 9.12 4.57
N GLU A 46 10.19 9.74 4.91
CA GLU A 46 8.84 9.22 4.58
C GLU A 46 8.58 9.21 3.07
N ASP A 47 9.09 10.20 2.32
CA ASP A 47 8.90 10.27 0.87
C ASP A 47 9.65 9.13 0.17
N ASP A 48 10.87 8.81 0.62
CA ASP A 48 11.63 7.65 0.14
C ASP A 48 10.92 6.32 0.44
N PHE A 49 10.25 6.21 1.59
CA PHE A 49 9.39 5.07 1.91
C PHE A 49 8.20 4.96 0.94
N LEU A 50 7.51 6.08 0.67
CA LEU A 50 6.36 6.11 -0.25
C LEU A 50 6.78 5.73 -1.68
N ASP A 51 7.93 6.24 -2.14
CA ASP A 51 8.50 5.90 -3.45
C ASP A 51 8.87 4.41 -3.54
N ALA A 52 9.48 3.85 -2.49
CA ALA A 52 9.80 2.42 -2.41
C ALA A 52 8.52 1.56 -2.40
N CYS A 53 7.49 1.96 -1.66
CA CYS A 53 6.19 1.29 -1.61
C CYS A 53 5.49 1.31 -2.98
N GLY A 54 5.48 2.46 -3.66
CA GLY A 54 4.94 2.60 -5.01
C GLY A 54 5.70 1.75 -6.04
N THR A 55 7.03 1.69 -5.92
CA THR A 55 7.88 0.82 -6.75
C THR A 55 7.53 -0.65 -6.52
N TRP A 56 7.43 -1.10 -5.26
CA TRP A 56 7.01 -2.46 -4.93
C TRP A 56 5.65 -2.80 -5.55
N ALA A 57 4.64 -1.93 -5.43
CA ALA A 57 3.31 -2.19 -5.99
C ALA A 57 3.34 -2.34 -7.52
N TRP A 58 4.14 -1.52 -8.21
CA TRP A 58 4.35 -1.64 -9.64
C TRP A 58 5.03 -2.97 -10.03
N GLU A 59 6.09 -3.36 -9.32
CA GLU A 59 6.79 -4.62 -9.56
C GLU A 59 5.87 -5.83 -9.33
N GLN A 60 5.08 -5.82 -8.26
CA GLN A 60 4.11 -6.89 -7.99
C GLN A 60 3.08 -7.03 -9.11
N ARG A 61 2.53 -5.92 -9.63
CA ARG A 61 1.60 -5.96 -10.78
C ARG A 61 2.25 -6.51 -12.04
N LEU A 62 3.53 -6.21 -12.28
CA LEU A 62 4.27 -6.80 -13.41
C LEU A 62 4.49 -8.30 -13.26
N LEU A 63 4.83 -8.75 -12.04
CA LEU A 63 5.02 -10.17 -11.75
C LEU A 63 3.70 -10.94 -11.82
N GLU A 64 2.59 -10.35 -11.35
CA GLU A 64 1.24 -10.89 -11.50
C GLU A 64 0.86 -11.04 -12.98
N ALA A 65 1.14 -10.02 -13.80
CA ALA A 65 0.89 -10.07 -15.23
C ALA A 65 1.72 -11.16 -15.94
N ASP A 66 3.01 -11.32 -15.61
CA ASP A 66 3.83 -12.44 -16.13
C ASP A 66 3.29 -13.80 -15.71
N ALA A 67 2.83 -13.92 -14.45
CA ALA A 67 2.22 -15.15 -13.96
C ALA A 67 0.91 -15.46 -14.70
N ALA A 68 0.08 -14.46 -14.97
CA ALA A 68 -1.15 -14.61 -15.73
C ALA A 68 -0.90 -15.04 -17.19
N ASP A 69 0.09 -14.45 -17.86
CA ASP A 69 0.51 -14.83 -19.22
C ASP A 69 1.00 -16.28 -19.31
N ARG A 70 1.36 -16.88 -18.16
CA ARG A 70 1.83 -18.25 -18.01
C ARG A 70 0.78 -19.20 -17.42
N ASP A 71 -0.47 -18.75 -17.29
CA ASP A 71 -1.59 -19.48 -16.67
C ASP A 71 -1.31 -19.88 -15.19
N LEU A 72 -0.54 -19.08 -14.46
CA LEU A 72 -0.18 -19.31 -13.04
C LEU A 72 -0.96 -18.43 -12.06
N ALA A 73 -1.63 -17.38 -12.54
CA ALA A 73 -2.37 -16.41 -11.71
C ALA A 73 -3.52 -15.74 -12.50
N GLU A 74 -4.41 -15.05 -11.78
CA GLU A 74 -5.38 -14.11 -12.34
C GLU A 74 -4.93 -12.67 -12.03
N VAL A 75 -5.24 -11.72 -12.91
CA VAL A 75 -4.90 -10.29 -12.72
C VAL A 75 -5.86 -9.65 -11.72
N GLY A 76 -5.32 -8.81 -10.83
CA GLY A 76 -6.07 -7.99 -9.87
C GLY A 76 -5.96 -8.44 -8.41
N GLY A 77 -5.25 -9.52 -8.12
CA GLY A 77 -4.91 -9.94 -6.75
C GLY A 77 -4.06 -8.90 -6.02
N VAL A 78 -3.10 -8.27 -6.71
CA VAL A 78 -2.30 -7.18 -6.11
C VAL A 78 -3.17 -6.02 -5.66
N ASP A 79 -4.11 -5.57 -6.50
CA ASP A 79 -5.01 -4.45 -6.18
C ASP A 79 -5.97 -4.79 -5.01
N ALA A 80 -6.44 -6.04 -4.97
CA ALA A 80 -7.24 -6.54 -3.86
C ALA A 80 -6.44 -6.57 -2.54
N THR A 81 -5.19 -7.04 -2.59
CA THR A 81 -4.28 -7.05 -1.45
C THR A 81 -3.96 -5.63 -0.97
N CYS A 82 -3.73 -4.68 -1.88
CA CYS A 82 -3.54 -3.27 -1.51
C CYS A 82 -4.78 -2.71 -0.80
N THR A 83 -5.98 -3.00 -1.31
CA THR A 83 -7.23 -2.56 -0.67
C THR A 83 -7.40 -3.13 0.75
N ASP A 84 -7.14 -4.42 0.93
CA ASP A 84 -7.22 -5.10 2.23
C ASP A 84 -6.19 -4.54 3.22
N ARG A 85 -4.94 -4.41 2.79
CA ARG A 85 -3.85 -3.87 3.60
C ARG A 85 -4.09 -2.41 3.99
N ALA A 86 -4.61 -1.58 3.09
CA ALA A 86 -4.97 -0.19 3.41
C ALA A 86 -5.94 -0.13 4.60
N ALA A 87 -7.04 -0.89 4.53
CA ALA A 87 -8.02 -0.95 5.61
C ALA A 87 -7.43 -1.49 6.92
N ARG A 88 -6.56 -2.51 6.85
CA ARG A 88 -5.86 -3.05 8.02
C ARG A 88 -4.92 -2.02 8.66
N PHE A 89 -4.15 -1.28 7.86
CA PHE A 89 -3.22 -0.26 8.36
C PHE A 89 -3.96 0.92 8.97
N GLU A 90 -5.02 1.41 8.33
CA GLU A 90 -5.88 2.47 8.87
C GLU A 90 -6.47 2.06 10.23
N ALA A 91 -6.96 0.82 10.35
CA ALA A 91 -7.48 0.30 11.61
C ALA A 91 -6.39 0.21 12.70
N ALA A 92 -5.20 -0.24 12.33
CA ALA A 92 -4.05 -0.33 13.24
C ALA A 92 -3.48 1.03 13.66
N ALA A 93 -3.68 2.07 12.85
CA ALA A 93 -3.25 3.44 13.12
C ALA A 93 -4.34 4.32 13.76
N ALA A 94 -5.54 3.78 14.00
CA ALA A 94 -6.69 4.57 14.46
C ALA A 94 -6.52 5.15 15.88
N ASP A 95 -5.71 4.50 16.72
CA ASP A 95 -5.37 4.97 18.07
C ASP A 95 -3.85 5.18 18.19
N PRO A 96 -3.37 6.44 18.23
CA PRO A 96 -1.94 6.74 18.30
C PRO A 96 -1.30 6.32 19.63
N ASP A 97 -2.08 6.12 20.69
CA ASP A 97 -1.57 5.64 21.99
C ASP A 97 -1.53 4.10 22.07
N ALA A 98 -2.05 3.41 21.04
CA ALA A 98 -2.16 1.95 20.98
C ALA A 98 -1.96 1.41 19.55
N LEU A 99 -0.92 1.88 18.86
CA LEU A 99 -0.59 1.44 17.50
C LEU A 99 -0.32 -0.07 17.45
N ASP A 100 -0.95 -0.76 16.50
CA ASP A 100 -0.65 -2.17 16.21
C ASP A 100 0.41 -2.31 15.12
N CYS A 101 1.67 -2.13 15.50
CA CYS A 101 2.81 -2.22 14.59
C CYS A 101 3.03 -3.61 13.97
N SER A 102 2.42 -4.66 14.54
CA SER A 102 2.45 -6.00 13.97
C SER A 102 1.69 -6.06 12.63
N ALA A 103 0.71 -5.18 12.44
CA ALA A 103 -0.05 -5.09 11.21
C ALA A 103 0.85 -4.86 9.98
N TYR A 104 1.94 -4.09 10.14
CA TYR A 104 2.93 -3.84 9.10
C TYR A 104 4.11 -4.82 9.16
N THR A 105 4.70 -5.04 10.35
CA THR A 105 5.98 -5.74 10.49
C THR A 105 5.92 -7.25 10.33
N GLU A 106 4.74 -7.87 10.47
CA GLU A 106 4.56 -9.31 10.25
C GLU A 106 4.30 -9.67 8.77
N ILE A 107 4.19 -8.68 7.88
CA ILE A 107 4.01 -8.92 6.45
C ILE A 107 5.33 -9.35 5.83
N ASP A 108 5.31 -10.48 5.11
CA ASP A 108 6.39 -10.83 4.19
C ASP A 108 6.24 -10.05 2.88
N TRP A 109 6.94 -8.92 2.78
CA TRP A 109 6.92 -8.05 1.60
C TRP A 109 7.60 -8.66 0.37
N ASN A 110 8.33 -9.77 0.52
CA ASN A 110 8.96 -10.49 -0.59
C ASN A 110 8.07 -11.59 -1.18
N ALA A 111 7.00 -11.97 -0.48
CA ALA A 111 6.03 -12.93 -1.00
C ALA A 111 5.18 -12.30 -2.11
N PRO A 112 4.76 -13.07 -3.13
CA PRO A 112 3.77 -12.61 -4.09
C PRO A 112 2.51 -12.07 -3.39
N ALA A 113 2.02 -10.93 -3.85
CA ALA A 113 0.85 -10.28 -3.28
C ALA A 113 -0.50 -10.83 -3.82
N TRP A 114 -0.49 -11.92 -4.59
CA TRP A 114 -1.66 -12.55 -5.22
C TRP A 114 -1.70 -14.07 -4.99
#